data_AF-A0A090MCE0-F1
#
_entry.id   AF-A0A090MCE0-F1
#
_cell.length_a   1.000
_cell.length_b   1.000
_cell.length_c   1.000
_cell.angle_alpha   90.00
_cell.angle_beta   90.00
_cell.angle_gamma   90.00
#
_symmetry.space_group_name_H-M   'P 1'
#
loop_
_entity.id
_entity.type
_entity.pdbx_description
1 polymer ?
#
loop_
_entity_poly.entity_id
_entity_poly.type
_entity_poly.pdbx_seq_one_letter_code
_entity_poly.pdbx_strand_id
1 'polypeptide(L)'
;MLHTNVFTDFEEQVMSAGRNSESIVQKLKTITFEEFEYLSMFQFFEEFIVSLPGKPTSSAMERFRRVMNFANAKVVVYQLRAEIKIADDWEQRRRVVTPSGHVFHGDDLIAL
;
A
#
# COMPACT_ATOMS: atom_id res chain seq x y z
N MET A 1 -15.74 -23.86 -5.62
CA MET A 1 -14.52 -23.55 -4.84
C MET A 1 -14.96 -22.95 -3.51
N LEU A 2 -14.26 -23.21 -2.42
CA LEU A 2 -14.50 -22.50 -1.16
C LEU A 2 -13.91 -21.10 -1.33
N HIS A 3 -14.75 -20.09 -1.51
CA HIS A 3 -14.32 -18.70 -1.49
C HIS A 3 -14.09 -18.33 -0.02
N THR A 4 -12.85 -18.44 0.44
CA THR A 4 -12.45 -17.93 1.76
C THR A 4 -12.15 -16.44 1.60
N ASN A 5 -12.67 -15.61 2.51
CA ASN A 5 -12.30 -14.20 2.53
C ASN A 5 -10.76 -14.09 2.65
N VAL A 6 -10.15 -13.39 1.70
CA VAL A 6 -8.69 -13.21 1.63
C VAL A 6 -8.20 -12.13 2.60
N PHE A 7 -9.10 -11.32 3.16
CA PHE A 7 -8.81 -10.29 4.14
C PHE A 7 -8.97 -10.81 5.57
N THR A 8 -8.09 -10.36 6.47
CA THR A 8 -8.25 -10.60 7.91
C THR A 8 -9.26 -9.63 8.50
N ASP A 9 -9.83 -9.95 9.67
CA ASP A 9 -10.77 -9.06 10.39
C ASP A 9 -10.21 -7.64 10.59
N PHE A 10 -8.91 -7.51 10.82
CA PHE A 10 -8.25 -6.20 10.94
C PHE A 10 -8.23 -5.45 9.61
N GLU A 11 -7.96 -6.14 8.50
CA GLU A 11 -7.98 -5.53 7.18
C GLU A 11 -9.40 -5.12 6.76
N GLU A 12 -10.41 -5.94 7.09
CA GLU A 12 -11.81 -5.58 6.89
C GLU A 12 -12.17 -4.28 7.62
N GLN A 13 -11.79 -4.13 8.89
CA GLN A 13 -12.03 -2.90 9.65
C GLN A 13 -11.33 -1.68 9.02
N VAL A 14 -10.09 -1.86 8.54
CA VAL A 14 -9.36 -0.81 7.83
C VAL A 14 -10.09 -0.41 6.55
N MET A 15 -10.61 -1.39 5.80
CA MET A 15 -11.34 -1.18 4.55
C MET A 15 -12.71 -0.51 4.77
N SER A 16 -13.47 -0.93 5.79
CA SER A 16 -14.73 -0.27 6.20
C SER A 16 -14.54 1.19 6.57
N ALA A 17 -13.39 1.55 7.15
CA ALA A 17 -13.05 2.95 7.42
C ALA A 17 -12.64 3.75 6.17
N GLY A 18 -12.72 3.16 4.97
CA GLY A 18 -12.26 3.75 3.70
C GLY A 18 -10.74 3.87 3.60
N ARG A 19 -9.99 3.13 4.43
CA ARG A 19 -8.52 3.18 4.48
C ARG A 19 -7.93 1.96 3.77
N ASN A 20 -6.62 2.01 3.55
CA ASN A 20 -5.87 0.92 2.94
C ASN A 20 -4.48 0.82 3.57
N SER A 21 -3.96 -0.40 3.61
CA SER A 21 -2.57 -0.71 3.94
C SER A 21 -1.87 -1.28 2.71
N GLU A 22 -0.55 -1.44 2.78
CA GLU A 22 0.21 -2.10 1.71
C GLU A 22 -0.27 -3.54 1.49
N SER A 23 -0.52 -4.31 2.55
CA SER A 23 -1.07 -5.68 2.46
C SER A 23 -2.41 -5.71 1.71
N ILE A 24 -3.34 -4.83 2.06
CA ILE A 24 -4.64 -4.72 1.38
C ILE A 24 -4.43 -4.44 -0.11
N VAL A 25 -3.56 -3.48 -0.44
CA VAL A 25 -3.30 -3.10 -1.84
C VAL A 25 -2.65 -4.23 -2.63
N GLN A 26 -1.75 -5.01 -2.03
CA GLN A 26 -1.15 -6.17 -2.69
C GLN A 26 -2.20 -7.26 -2.98
N LYS A 27 -3.08 -7.55 -2.01
CA LYS A 27 -4.20 -8.50 -2.21
C LYS A 27 -5.15 -8.03 -3.31
N LEU A 28 -5.55 -6.76 -3.29
CA LEU A 28 -6.41 -6.16 -4.32
C LEU A 28 -5.79 -6.19 -5.72
N LYS A 29 -4.47 -6.21 -5.84
CA LYS A 29 -3.80 -6.31 -7.14
C LYS A 29 -3.88 -7.72 -7.75
N THR A 30 -4.07 -8.73 -6.92
CA THR A 30 -4.06 -10.14 -7.34
C THR A 30 -5.43 -10.77 -7.44
N ILE A 31 -6.50 -10.10 -6.97
CA ILE A 31 -7.86 -10.64 -7.07
C ILE A 31 -8.30 -10.77 -8.53
N THR A 32 -8.98 -11.87 -8.81
CA THR A 32 -9.69 -12.11 -10.06
C THR A 32 -11.04 -11.40 -10.07
N PHE A 33 -11.69 -11.35 -11.23
CA PHE A 33 -13.03 -10.78 -11.33
C PHE A 33 -14.07 -11.59 -10.53
N GLU A 34 -13.95 -12.92 -10.51
CA GLU A 34 -14.85 -13.80 -9.73
C GLU A 34 -14.69 -13.56 -8.23
N GLU A 35 -13.45 -13.43 -7.73
CA GLU A 35 -13.19 -13.06 -6.33
C GLU A 35 -13.70 -11.66 -6.02
N PHE A 36 -13.58 -10.72 -6.95
CA PHE A 36 -14.15 -9.38 -6.80
C PHE A 36 -15.69 -9.43 -6.67
N GLU A 37 -16.38 -10.23 -7.49
CA GLU A 37 -17.83 -10.39 -7.41
C GLU A 37 -18.25 -11.00 -6.07
N TYR A 38 -17.53 -12.02 -5.62
CA TYR A 38 -17.74 -12.60 -4.29
C TYR A 38 -17.49 -11.58 -3.16
N LEU A 39 -16.38 -10.85 -3.21
CA LEU A 39 -16.02 -9.83 -2.21
C LEU A 39 -17.03 -8.67 -2.17
N SER A 40 -17.61 -8.32 -3.32
CA SER A 40 -18.65 -7.28 -3.44
C SER A 40 -19.96 -7.64 -2.73
N MET A 41 -20.11 -8.88 -2.26
CA MET A 41 -21.24 -9.28 -1.41
C MET A 41 -21.06 -8.83 0.06
N PHE A 42 -19.84 -8.44 0.46
CA PHE A 42 -19.54 -8.04 1.83
C PHE A 42 -19.56 -6.52 1.98
N GLN A 43 -20.19 -6.05 3.07
CA GLN A 43 -20.36 -4.63 3.33
C GLN A 43 -19.02 -3.87 3.42
N PHE A 44 -18.01 -4.43 4.08
CA PHE A 44 -16.70 -3.77 4.22
C PHE A 44 -16.06 -3.43 2.87
N PHE A 45 -16.27 -4.29 1.87
CA PHE A 45 -15.70 -4.15 0.55
C PHE A 45 -16.47 -3.14 -0.30
N GLU A 46 -17.80 -3.14 -0.18
CA GLU A 46 -18.66 -2.13 -0.80
C GLU A 46 -18.36 -0.72 -0.26
N GLU A 47 -18.25 -0.57 1.05
CA GLU A 47 -17.85 0.69 1.71
C GLU A 47 -16.48 1.15 1.20
N PHE A 48 -15.53 0.22 1.08
CA PHE A 48 -14.22 0.51 0.51
C PHE A 48 -14.31 0.99 -0.95
N ILE A 49 -15.05 0.32 -1.83
CA ILE A 49 -15.21 0.72 -3.24
C ILE A 49 -15.83 2.12 -3.36
N VAL A 50 -16.82 2.43 -2.52
CA VAL A 50 -17.45 3.75 -2.48
C VAL A 50 -16.45 4.83 -2.04
N SER A 51 -15.55 4.50 -1.10
CA SER A 51 -14.51 5.42 -0.62
C SER A 51 -13.41 5.72 -1.64
N LEU A 52 -13.26 4.90 -2.69
CA LEU A 52 -12.24 5.12 -3.71
C LEU A 52 -12.46 6.47 -4.41
N PRO A 53 -11.40 7.13 -4.92
CA PRO A 53 -11.56 8.31 -5.75
C PRO A 53 -12.24 7.96 -7.09
N GLY A 54 -12.97 8.93 -7.67
CA GLY A 54 -13.62 8.80 -8.97
C GLY A 54 -15.15 8.77 -8.91
N LYS A 55 -15.79 8.79 -10.09
CA LYS A 55 -17.25 8.73 -10.19
C LYS A 55 -17.75 7.32 -9.84
N PRO A 56 -18.91 7.19 -9.16
CA PRO A 56 -19.58 5.91 -8.98
C PRO A 56 -19.87 5.27 -10.34
N THR A 57 -19.60 3.97 -10.46
CA THR A 57 -19.88 3.17 -11.65
C THR A 57 -20.84 2.05 -11.28
N SER A 58 -21.82 1.77 -12.16
CA SER A 58 -22.83 0.75 -11.92
C SER A 58 -22.43 -0.63 -12.45
N SER A 59 -21.57 -0.68 -13.47
CA SER A 59 -21.09 -1.95 -14.05
C SER A 59 -20.07 -2.62 -13.13
N ALA A 60 -20.30 -3.90 -12.81
CA ALA A 60 -19.36 -4.71 -12.02
C ALA A 60 -17.95 -4.70 -12.62
N MET A 61 -17.85 -4.82 -13.95
CA MET A 61 -16.56 -4.79 -14.66
C MET A 61 -15.85 -3.42 -14.54
N GLU A 62 -16.60 -2.32 -14.56
CA GLU A 62 -16.02 -0.99 -14.37
C GLU A 62 -15.58 -0.76 -12.91
N ARG A 63 -16.37 -1.24 -11.95
CA ARG A 63 -15.99 -1.22 -10.52
C ARG A 63 -14.72 -2.04 -10.28
N PHE A 64 -14.63 -3.24 -10.87
CA PHE A 64 -13.43 -4.07 -10.81
C PHE A 64 -12.21 -3.35 -11.40
N ARG A 65 -12.33 -2.79 -12.62
CA ARG A 65 -11.24 -2.01 -13.23
C ARG A 65 -10.80 -0.84 -12.35
N ARG A 66 -11.74 -0.16 -11.69
CA ARG A 66 -11.44 0.94 -10.76
C ARG A 66 -10.64 0.45 -9.55
N VAL A 67 -10.99 -0.69 -8.97
CA VAL A 67 -10.21 -1.32 -7.89
C VAL A 67 -8.81 -1.67 -8.36
N MET A 68 -8.66 -2.31 -9.53
CA MET A 68 -7.36 -2.67 -10.09
C MET A 68 -6.49 -1.43 -10.38
N ASN A 69 -7.08 -0.38 -10.96
CA ASN A 69 -6.37 0.88 -11.22
C ASN A 69 -5.92 1.55 -9.91
N PHE A 70 -6.78 1.55 -8.90
CA PHE A 70 -6.44 2.04 -7.58
C PHE A 70 -5.27 1.26 -6.96
N ALA A 71 -5.33 -0.07 -6.98
CA ALA A 71 -4.29 -0.92 -6.43
C ALA A 71 -2.94 -0.69 -7.15
N ASN A 72 -2.95 -0.65 -8.47
CA ASN A 72 -1.74 -0.38 -9.27
C ASN A 72 -1.14 0.99 -8.96
N ALA A 73 -1.96 2.05 -8.85
CA ALA A 73 -1.48 3.37 -8.48
C ALA A 73 -0.87 3.41 -7.08
N LYS A 74 -1.48 2.71 -6.11
CA LYS A 74 -0.99 2.66 -4.73
C LYS A 74 0.30 1.86 -4.57
N VAL A 75 0.50 0.79 -5.33
CA VAL A 75 1.77 0.03 -5.31
C VAL A 75 2.95 0.93 -5.63
N VAL A 76 2.83 1.79 -6.64
CA VAL A 76 3.90 2.74 -7.00
C VAL A 76 4.20 3.68 -5.83
N VAL A 77 3.17 4.17 -5.13
CA VAL A 77 3.35 5.04 -3.96
C VAL A 77 4.06 4.31 -2.82
N TYR A 78 3.74 3.04 -2.55
CA TYR A 78 4.41 2.26 -1.52
C TYR A 78 5.86 1.96 -1.88
N GLN A 79 6.14 1.62 -3.14
CA GLN A 79 7.50 1.41 -3.65
C GLN A 79 8.36 2.68 -3.50
N LEU A 80 7.85 3.83 -3.94
CA LEU A 80 8.55 5.11 -3.79
C LEU A 80 8.80 5.46 -2.32
N ARG A 81 7.84 5.21 -1.42
CA ARG A 81 8.04 5.43 0.02
C ARG A 81 9.11 4.52 0.60
N ALA A 82 9.19 3.27 0.16
CA ALA A 82 10.23 2.34 0.57
C ALA A 82 11.61 2.81 0.09
N GLU A 83 11.71 3.26 -1.17
CA GLU A 83 12.96 3.81 -1.74
C GLU A 83 13.42 5.08 -1.00
N ILE A 84 12.51 6.01 -0.71
CA ILE A 84 12.81 7.22 0.07
C ILE A 84 13.32 6.84 1.46
N LYS A 85 12.64 5.89 2.15
CA LYS A 85 13.07 5.44 3.46
C LYS A 85 14.47 4.81 3.43
N ILE A 86 14.79 4.02 2.40
CA ILE A 86 16.12 3.45 2.22
C ILE A 86 17.17 4.55 2.02
N ALA A 87 16.84 5.59 1.24
CA ALA A 87 17.72 6.74 1.04
C ALA A 87 17.95 7.53 2.35
N ASP A 88 16.88 7.79 3.12
CA ASP A 88 16.95 8.48 4.41
C ASP A 88 17.78 7.68 5.42
N ASP A 89 17.53 6.37 5.53
CA ASP A 89 18.27 5.46 6.41
C ASP A 89 19.76 5.41 6.00
N TRP A 90 20.07 5.45 4.70
CA TRP A 90 21.44 5.52 4.19
C TRP A 90 22.12 6.85 4.53
N GLU A 91 21.43 7.99 4.37
CA GLU A 91 21.96 9.30 4.73
C GLU A 91 22.23 9.43 6.23
N GLN A 92 21.31 8.93 7.07
CA GLN A 92 21.51 8.88 8.52
C GLN A 92 22.74 8.04 8.90
N ARG A 93 22.96 6.89 8.24
CA ARG A 93 24.14 6.05 8.47
C ARG A 93 25.44 6.71 8.01
N ARG A 94 25.43 7.54 6.97
CA ARG A 94 26.62 8.30 6.54
C ARG A 94 27.02 9.38 7.55
N ARG A 95 26.07 9.92 8.32
CA ARG A 95 26.34 10.91 9.37
C ARG A 95 26.71 10.20 10.67
N VAL A 96 27.96 9.74 10.77
CA VAL A 96 28.50 9.25 12.05
C VAL A 96 28.89 10.46 12.89
N VAL A 97 28.12 10.70 13.96
CA VAL A 97 28.43 11.74 14.96
C VAL A 97 29.28 11.12 16.05
N THR A 98 30.49 11.64 16.23
CA THR A 98 31.36 11.23 17.35
C THR A 98 30.83 11.74 18.69
N PRO A 99 31.22 11.13 19.82
CA PRO A 99 30.85 11.62 21.16
C PRO A 99 31.27 13.08 21.45
N SER A 100 32.25 13.61 20.71
CA SER A 100 32.71 15.01 20.79
C SER A 100 31.92 15.98 19.88
N GLY A 101 30.85 15.51 19.22
CA GLY A 101 29.96 16.32 18.38
C GLY A 101 30.44 16.57 16.95
N HIS A 102 31.54 15.95 16.51
CA HIS A 102 31.95 16.04 15.10
C HIS A 102 31.11 15.13 14.23
N VAL A 103 30.54 15.69 13.16
CA VAL A 103 29.80 14.98 12.11
C VAL A 103 30.78 14.68 10.98
N PHE A 104 31.02 13.40 10.69
CA PHE A 104 31.73 13.02 9.48
C PHE A 104 30.76 12.93 8.31
N HIS A 105 31.16 13.46 7.16
CA HIS A 105 30.49 13.18 5.90
C HIS A 105 31.22 12.02 5.21
N GLY A 106 30.53 11.18 4.46
CA GLY A 106 31.09 9.90 3.98
C GLY A 106 32.34 10.00 3.08
N ASP A 107 32.77 11.21 2.72
CA ASP A 107 34.01 11.47 1.98
C ASP A 107 35.21 11.69 2.93
N ASP A 108 34.97 11.89 4.23
CA ASP A 108 35.99 12.07 5.29
C ASP A 108 36.47 10.73 5.88
N LEU A 109 35.90 9.59 5.44
CA LEU A 109 36.18 8.26 6.00
C LEU A 109 37.40 7.55 5.37
N ILE A 110 38.16 8.22 4.49
CA ILE A 110 39.41 7.66 3.91
C ILE A 110 40.59 8.54 4.33
N ALA A 111 41.04 8.39 5.57
CA ALA A 111 42.40 8.74 5.98
C ALA A 111 42.74 8.05 7.31
N LEU A 112 42.91 6.73 7.30
CA LEU A 112 43.69 5.98 8.29
C LEU A 112 44.36 4.79 7.62
#